data_AF-A0A969A113-F1
#
_entry.id   AF-A0A969A113-F1
#
_cell.length_a   1.000
_cell.length_b   1.000
_cell.length_c   1.000
_cell.angle_alpha   90.00
_cell.angle_beta   90.00
_cell.angle_gamma   90.00
#
_symmetry.space_group_name_H-M   'P 1'
#
loop_
_entity.id
_entity.type
_entity.pdbx_description
1 polymer ?
#
loop_
_entity_poly.entity_id
_entity_poly.type
_entity_poly.pdbx_seq_one_letter_code
_entity_poly.pdbx_strand_id
1 'polypeptide(L)' 'MKIQQILDHQGIIHTDPEIMSGVPVFVGTRVPLQTFFDYLEGEAGLAEFLEDFPHLQTPAMQVLEAIAKAMLDQKRC' A
#
# COMPACT_ATOMS: atom_id res chain seq x y z
N MET A 1 10.50 6.43 -0.02
CA MET A 1 10.55 6.16 -1.47
C MET A 1 10.95 4.73 -1.83
N LYS A 2 11.85 4.04 -1.11
CA LYS A 2 12.20 2.63 -1.37
C LYS A 2 11.01 1.65 -1.31
N ILE A 3 10.05 1.90 -0.41
CA ILE A 3 8.90 1.00 -0.24
C ILE A 3 7.98 0.98 -1.47
N GLN A 4 7.70 2.14 -2.08
CA GLN A 4 6.85 2.21 -3.28
C GLN A 4 7.46 1.41 -4.44
N GLN A 5 8.78 1.49 -4.63
CA GLN A 5 9.46 0.65 -5.62
C GLN A 5 9.31 -0.84 -5.33
N ILE A 6 9.46 -1.28 -4.08
CA ILE A 6 9.28 -2.69 -3.70
C ILE A 6 7.86 -3.16 -4.02
N LEU A 7 6.85 -2.37 -3.65
CA LEU A 7 5.45 -2.70 -3.88
C LEU A 7 5.09 -2.75 -5.38
N ASP A 8 5.66 -1.84 -6.17
CA ASP A 8 5.47 -1.80 -7.64
C ASP A 8 6.09 -3.03 -8.31
N HIS A 9 7.32 -3.40 -7.93
CA HIS A 9 7.98 -4.61 -8.45
C HIS A 9 7.26 -5.91 -8.02
N GLN A 10 6.54 -5.89 -6.90
CA GLN A 10 5.73 -7.00 -6.42
C GLN A 10 4.33 -7.05 -7.06
N GLY A 11 3.98 -6.07 -7.90
CA GLY A 11 2.67 -5.99 -8.55
C GLY A 11 1.52 -5.71 -7.59
N ILE A 12 1.80 -5.13 -6.42
CA ILE A 12 0.79 -4.77 -5.42
C ILE A 12 0.18 -3.41 -5.77
N ILE A 13 1.04 -2.48 -6.19
CA ILE A 13 0.67 -1.17 -6.71
C ILE A 13 1.22 -1.03 -8.14
N HIS A 14 0.73 -0.02 -8.85
CA HIS A 14 1.38 0.46 -10.07
C HIS A 14 1.31 1.98 -10.15
N THR A 15 2.22 2.55 -10.94
CA THR A 15 2.21 3.97 -11.29
C THR A 15 2.13 4.13 -12.79
N ASP A 16 1.08 4.79 -13.27
CA ASP A 16 0.88 5.07 -14.70
C ASP A 16 0.50 6.56 -14.86
N PRO A 17 1.23 7.35 -15.67
CA PRO A 17 0.88 8.76 -15.92
C PRO A 17 -0.55 8.97 -16.42
N GLU A 18 -1.14 7.98 -17.10
CA GLU A 18 -2.51 8.01 -17.60
C GLU A 18 -3.55 7.71 -16.50
N ILE A 19 -3.11 7.16 -15.36
CA ILE A 19 -3.96 6.81 -14.22
C ILE A 19 -3.64 7.75 -13.05
N MET A 20 -4.62 8.60 -12.69
CA MET A 20 -4.47 9.56 -11.58
C MET A 20 -3.18 10.40 -11.65
N SER A 21 -2.72 10.75 -12.86
CA SER A 21 -1.51 11.55 -13.07
C SER A 21 -0.24 10.93 -12.46
N GLY A 22 -0.14 9.61 -12.41
CA GLY A 22 1.02 8.91 -11.85
C GLY A 22 1.02 8.86 -10.32
N VAL A 23 -0.13 8.98 -9.66
CA VAL A 23 -0.26 8.60 -8.26
C VAL A 23 -0.18 7.07 -8.16
N PRO A 24 0.62 6.50 -7.24
CA PRO A 24 0.65 5.05 -7.05
C PRO A 24 -0.70 4.55 -6.52
N VAL A 25 -1.30 3.58 -7.22
CA VAL A 25 -2.60 2.98 -6.88
C VAL A 25 -2.48 1.46 -6.75
N PHE A 26 -3.36 0.85 -5.96
CA PHE A 26 -3.46 -0.62 -5.91
C PHE A 26 -3.84 -1.18 -7.29
N VAL A 27 -3.12 -2.21 -7.73
CA VAL A 27 -3.35 -2.84 -9.05
C VAL A 27 -4.80 -3.28 -9.18
N GLY A 28 -5.41 -2.96 -10.32
CA GLY A 28 -6.82 -3.27 -10.60
C GLY A 28 -7.82 -2.33 -9.94
N THR A 29 -7.37 -1.28 -9.25
CA THR A 29 -8.25 -0.27 -8.63
C THR A 29 -7.81 1.16 -8.98
N ARG A 30 -8.62 2.13 -8.55
CA ARG A 30 -8.23 3.55 -8.50
C ARG A 30 -8.05 4.05 -7.07
N VAL A 31 -7.80 3.14 -6.13
CA VAL A 31 -7.56 3.49 -4.72
C VAL A 31 -6.07 3.84 -4.58
N PRO A 32 -5.72 5.09 -4.22
CA PRO A 32 -4.34 5.46 -3.99
C PRO A 32 -3.71 4.68 -2.84
N LEU A 33 -2.42 4.39 -2.95
CA LEU A 33 -1.65 3.86 -1.82
C LEU A 33 -1.64 4.86 -0.65
N GLN A 34 -1.69 6.17 -0.92
CA GLN A 34 -1.76 7.19 0.12
C GLN A 34 -3.01 7.03 0.99
N THR A 35 -4.17 6.74 0.37
CA THR A 35 -5.43 6.52 1.10
C THR A 35 -5.28 5.39 2.13
N PHE A 36 -4.58 4.31 1.80
CA PHE A 36 -4.29 3.26 2.78
C PHE A 36 -3.54 3.80 4.01
N PHE A 37 -2.51 4.62 3.80
CA PHE A 37 -1.78 5.23 4.92
C PHE A 37 -2.62 6.25 5.71
N ASP A 38 -3.45 7.04 5.02
CA ASP A 38 -4.34 8.01 5.67
C ASP A 38 -5.30 7.30 6.64
N TYR A 39 -5.86 6.14 6.25
CA TYR A 39 -6.68 5.33 7.15
C TYR A 39 -5.88 4.79 8.33
N LEU A 40 -4.64 4.32 8.13
CA LEU A 40 -3.78 3.83 9.20
C LEU A 40 -3.39 4.90 10.23
N GLU A 41 -3.39 6.18 9.85
CA GLU A 41 -3.17 7.32 10.75
C GLU A 41 -4.43 7.67 11.57
N GLY A 42 -5.61 7.22 11.13
CA GLY A 42 -6.89 7.40 11.82
C GLY A 42 -7.08 6.47 13.02
N GLU A 43 -8.10 6.75 13.83
CA GLU A 43 -8.40 5.97 15.05
C GLU A 43 -8.87 4.54 14.75
N ALA A 44 -9.67 4.35 13.70
CA ALA A 44 -10.20 3.04 13.31
C ALA A 44 -9.24 2.25 12.40
N GLY A 45 -8.27 2.92 11.79
CA GLY A 45 -7.08 2.28 11.24
C GLY A 45 -7.36 1.30 10.09
N LEU A 46 -6.67 0.16 10.15
CA LEU A 46 -6.81 -0.92 9.17
C LEU A 46 -8.22 -1.51 9.13
N ALA A 47 -8.93 -1.55 10.26
CA ALA A 47 -10.26 -2.16 10.31
C ALA A 47 -11.24 -1.40 9.40
N GLU A 48 -11.28 -0.07 9.53
CA GLU A 48 -12.12 0.81 8.69
C GLU A 48 -11.73 0.71 7.21
N PHE A 49 -10.43 0.67 6.91
CA PHE A 49 -9.96 0.52 5.52
C PHE A 49 -10.47 -0.79 4.89
N LEU A 50 -10.47 -1.89 5.64
CA LEU A 50 -10.93 -3.19 5.16
C LEU A 50 -12.46 -3.30 5.06
N GLU A 51 -13.18 -2.52 5.87
CA GLU A 51 -14.64 -2.39 5.75
C GLU A 51 -15.03 -1.63 4.47
N ASP A 52 -14.34 -0.52 4.16
CA ASP A 52 -14.59 0.28 2.95
C ASP A 52 -14.06 -0.38 1.66
N PHE A 53 -12.92 -1.08 1.75
CA PHE A 53 -12.25 -1.72 0.62
C PHE A 53 -12.00 -3.22 0.87
N PRO A 54 -13.05 -4.06 1.00
CA PRO A 54 -12.89 -5.47 1.35
C PRO A 54 -12.09 -6.27 0.30
N HIS A 55 -12.14 -5.85 -0.96
CA HIS A 55 -11.37 -6.43 -2.06
C HIS A 55 -9.86 -6.11 -1.97
N LEU A 56 -9.46 -5.15 -1.13
CA LEU A 56 -8.06 -4.80 -0.88
C LEU A 56 -7.46 -5.50 0.33
N GLN A 57 -8.16 -6.45 0.96
CA GLN A 57 -7.63 -7.19 2.11
C GLN A 57 -6.28 -7.85 1.83
N THR A 58 -6.17 -8.63 0.74
CA THR A 58 -4.91 -9.29 0.39
C THR A 58 -3.80 -8.28 0.04
N PRO A 59 -4.01 -7.29 -0.85
CA PRO A 59 -3.01 -6.25 -1.12
C PRO A 59 -2.57 -5.46 0.12
N ALA A 60 -3.50 -5.08 1.00
CA ALA A 60 -3.19 -4.35 2.23
C ALA A 60 -2.26 -5.15 3.15
N MET A 61 -2.51 -6.45 3.31
CA MET A 61 -1.62 -7.33 4.07
C MET A 61 -0.23 -7.42 3.43
N GLN A 62 -0.15 -7.51 2.10
CA GLN A 62 1.13 -7.53 1.39
C GLN A 62 1.92 -6.22 1.58
N VAL A 63 1.24 -5.07 1.60
CA VAL A 63 1.87 -3.77 1.92
C VAL A 63 2.47 -3.80 3.33
N LEU A 64 1.69 -4.24 4.33
CA LEU A 64 2.16 -4.34 5.72
C LEU A 64 3.34 -5.30 5.86
N GLU A 65 3.31 -6.45 5.20
CA GLU A 65 4.42 -7.40 5.19
C GLU A 65 5.70 -6.83 4.57
N ALA A 66 5.57 -6.10 3.45
CA ALA A 66 6.71 -5.46 2.80
C ALA A 66 7.34 -4.38 3.70
N ILE A 67 6.51 -3.58 4.37
CA ILE A 67 6.97 -2.58 5.35
C ILE A 67 7.67 -3.26 6.52
N ALA A 68 7.06 -4.29 7.10
CA ALA A 68 7.64 -5.03 8.23
C ALA A 68 9.01 -5.62 7.87
N LYS A 69 9.13 -6.27 6.70
CA LYS A 69 10.40 -6.80 6.19
C LYS A 69 11.45 -5.69 6.03
N ALA A 70 11.08 -4.58 5.39
CA ALA A 70 11.98 -3.45 5.21
C ALA A 70 12.46 -2.83 6.53
N MET A 71 11.60 -2.77 7.55
CA MET A 71 11.95 -2.26 8.89
C MET A 71 12.82 -3.24 9.69
N LEU A 72 12.57 -4.54 9.57
CA LEU A 72 13.33 -5.57 10.28
C LEU A 72 14.71 -5.80 9.67
N ASP A 73 14.83 -5.71 8.34
CA ASP A 73 16.12 -5.84 7.64
C ASP A 73 17.07 -4.69 7.99
N GLN A 74 16.56 -3.49 8.30
CA GLN A 74 17.38 -2.37 8.78
C GLN A 74 18.00 -2.61 10.16
N LYS A 75 17.47 -3.52 10.98
CA LYS A 75 18.01 -3.84 12.32
C LYS A 75 19.12 -4.89 12.31
N ARG A 76 19.53 -5.36 11.12
CA ARG A 76 20.56 -6.42 10.96
C ARG A 76 21.90 -5.88 10.43
N CYS A 77 22.09 -4.56 10.43
CA CYS A 77 23.38 -3.89 10.20
C CYS A 77 23.86 -3.19 11.47
#